data_AF-A0A3B8TXX4-F1
#
_entry.id   AF-A0A3B8TXX4-F1
#
_cell.length_a   1.000
_cell.length_b   1.000
_cell.length_c   1.000
_cell.angle_alpha   90.00
_cell.angle_beta   90.00
_cell.angle_gamma   90.00
#
_symmetry.space_group_name_H-M   'P 1'
#
loop_
_entity.id
_entity.type
_entity.pdbx_description
1 polymer ?
#
loop_
_entity_poly.entity_id
_entity_poly.type
_entity_poly.pdbx_seq_one_letter_code
_entity_poly.pdbx_strand_id
1 'polypeptide(L)'
;MNDSDFFSVDRLVEFGMGMAVAQQMIQSMNQTMHNMHVPGAMNTMSSPSSDYYAVVNGDRIGPLTNAEMLKLVENKSINRYTYMWKPGMANWQIAEELPEVLKLVALLPPPIPKTNHES
;
A
#
# COMPACT_ATOMS: atom_id res chain seq x y z
N MET A 1 -45.02 9.51 -19.07
CA MET A 1 -45.03 9.94 -17.66
C MET A 1 -44.37 8.83 -16.85
N ASN A 2 -43.46 9.17 -15.95
CA ASN A 2 -42.52 8.25 -15.30
C ASN A 2 -43.14 7.59 -14.06
N ASP A 3 -43.14 6.25 -14.02
CA ASP A 3 -43.59 5.42 -12.88
C ASP A 3 -42.40 4.77 -12.15
N SER A 4 -41.23 5.42 -12.11
CA SER A 4 -39.99 4.85 -11.57
C SER A 4 -39.46 5.53 -10.29
N ASP A 5 -40.12 6.57 -9.80
CA ASP A 5 -39.62 7.36 -8.67
C ASP A 5 -40.09 6.89 -7.28
N PHE A 6 -41.03 5.94 -7.20
CA PHE A 6 -41.62 5.54 -5.92
C PHE A 6 -40.96 4.32 -5.24
N PHE A 7 -40.07 3.61 -5.93
CA PHE A 7 -39.36 2.44 -5.38
C PHE A 7 -38.01 2.77 -4.72
N SER A 8 -37.51 4.01 -4.88
CA SER A 8 -36.14 4.39 -4.50
C SER A 8 -36.01 4.99 -3.10
N VAL A 9 -37.13 5.33 -2.45
CA VAL A 9 -37.13 6.01 -1.13
C VAL A 9 -37.15 5.00 0.02
N ASP A 10 -37.90 3.90 -0.10
CA ASP A 10 -38.03 2.89 0.97
C ASP A 10 -36.71 2.13 1.22
N ARG A 11 -35.90 1.93 0.17
CA ARG A 11 -34.58 1.25 0.25
C ARG A 11 -33.50 2.10 0.91
N LEU A 12 -33.69 3.41 0.99
CA LEU A 12 -32.71 4.37 1.52
C LEU A 12 -32.80 4.49 3.05
N VAL A 13 -34.01 4.28 3.60
CA VAL A 13 -34.26 4.26 5.05
C VAL A 13 -33.69 2.99 5.69
N GLU A 14 -33.82 1.84 5.03
CA GLU A 14 -33.28 0.55 5.49
C GLU A 14 -31.74 0.53 5.53
N PHE A 15 -31.08 1.12 4.53
CA PHE A 15 -29.61 1.30 4.54
C PHE A 15 -29.15 2.33 5.59
N GLY A 16 -29.96 3.36 5.87
CA GLY A 16 -29.67 4.38 6.88
C GLY A 16 -29.68 3.84 8.32
N MET A 17 -30.60 2.92 8.64
CA MET A 17 -30.67 2.30 9.97
C MET A 17 -29.53 1.29 10.20
N GLY A 18 -29.12 0.54 9.18
CA GLY A 18 -27.98 -0.38 9.27
C GLY A 18 -26.64 0.34 9.51
N MET A 19 -26.45 1.52 8.90
CA MET A 19 -25.24 2.34 9.07
C MET A 19 -25.15 2.99 10.47
N ALA A 20 -26.27 3.37 11.09
CA ALA A 20 -26.30 3.97 12.41
C ALA A 20 -25.90 2.98 13.53
N VAL A 21 -26.39 1.73 13.45
CA VAL A 21 -26.00 0.66 14.38
C VAL A 21 -24.54 0.23 14.15
N ALA A 22 -24.09 0.21 12.89
CA ALA A 22 -22.70 -0.06 12.55
C ALA A 22 -21.74 0.97 13.17
N GLN A 23 -22.08 2.26 13.18
CA GLN A 23 -21.26 3.29 13.83
C GLN A 23 -21.12 3.08 15.34
N GLN A 24 -22.20 2.68 16.04
CA GLN A 24 -22.15 2.41 17.49
C GLN A 24 -21.33 1.16 17.83
N MET A 25 -21.41 0.11 17.01
CA MET A 25 -20.54 -1.06 17.18
C MET A 25 -19.06 -0.73 16.91
N ILE A 26 -18.76 0.05 15.87
CA ILE A 26 -17.38 0.47 15.54
C ILE A 26 -16.78 1.29 16.70
N GLN A 27 -17.55 2.18 17.32
CA GLN A 27 -17.09 2.97 18.46
C GLN A 27 -16.81 2.09 19.70
N SER A 28 -17.67 1.11 19.96
CA SER A 28 -17.52 0.15 21.06
C SER A 28 -16.30 -0.77 20.88
N MET A 29 -16.07 -1.23 19.64
CA MET A 29 -14.93 -2.08 19.29
C MET A 29 -13.61 -1.30 19.35
N ASN A 30 -13.62 -0.02 18.94
CA ASN A 30 -12.45 0.85 19.00
C ASN A 30 -12.00 1.12 20.44
N GLN A 31 -12.94 1.29 21.38
CA GLN A 31 -12.62 1.44 22.80
C GLN A 31 -12.13 0.14 23.44
N THR A 32 -12.65 -1.01 23.02
CA THR A 32 -12.24 -2.32 23.57
C THR A 32 -10.83 -2.73 23.11
N MET A 33 -10.40 -2.33 21.90
CA MET A 33 -9.03 -2.53 21.41
C MET A 33 -8.01 -1.61 22.11
N HIS A 34 -8.41 -0.40 22.51
CA HIS A 34 -7.48 0.56 23.12
C HIS A 34 -7.17 0.27 24.60
N ASN A 35 -7.95 -0.61 25.25
CA ASN A 35 -7.88 -0.85 26.70
C ASN A 35 -7.49 -2.29 27.09
N MET A 36 -7.20 -3.18 26.13
CA MET A 36 -6.70 -4.52 26.40
C MET A 36 -5.18 -4.48 26.68
N HIS A 37 -4.83 -3.98 27.86
CA HIS A 37 -3.48 -4.13 28.43
C HIS A 37 -3.31 -5.58 28.92
N VAL A 38 -2.70 -6.42 28.09
CA VAL A 38 -2.24 -7.76 28.47
C VAL A 38 -0.88 -7.59 29.18
N PRO A 39 -0.74 -7.87 30.49
CA PRO A 39 0.55 -7.77 31.17
C PRO A 39 1.41 -8.97 30.73
N GLY A 40 2.47 -8.70 29.97
CA GLY A 40 3.50 -9.72 29.67
C GLY A 40 3.70 -10.11 28.21
N ALA A 41 3.10 -9.43 27.24
CA ALA A 41 3.50 -9.56 25.85
C ALA A 41 3.84 -8.17 25.30
N MET A 42 5.12 -7.81 25.42
CA MET A 42 5.72 -6.74 24.63
C MET A 42 5.68 -7.19 23.17
N ASN A 43 4.53 -7.02 22.52
CA ASN A 43 4.43 -7.06 21.07
C ASN A 43 5.20 -5.84 20.59
N THR A 44 6.49 -6.05 20.33
CA THR A 44 7.29 -5.19 19.49
C THR A 44 6.49 -5.00 18.21
N MET A 45 5.81 -3.88 18.08
CA MET A 45 5.36 -3.38 16.80
C MET A 45 6.63 -3.09 16.02
N SER A 46 7.19 -4.17 15.46
CA SER A 46 8.30 -4.11 14.53
C SER A 46 7.68 -3.46 13.32
N SER A 47 7.75 -2.13 13.26
CA SER A 47 7.69 -1.39 12.02
C SER A 47 8.48 -2.21 11.00
N PRO A 48 7.96 -2.51 9.80
CA PRO A 48 8.73 -3.22 8.81
C PRO A 48 9.97 -2.37 8.52
N SER A 49 11.10 -2.72 9.14
CA SER A 49 12.38 -2.05 8.98
C SER A 49 12.82 -2.36 7.56
N SER A 50 12.38 -1.50 6.66
CA SER A 50 12.73 -1.57 5.26
C SER A 50 14.07 -0.85 5.16
N ASP A 51 15.13 -1.65 5.28
CA ASP A 51 16.52 -1.23 5.30
C ASP A 51 17.16 -1.39 3.91
N TYR A 52 16.50 -0.95 2.85
CA TYR A 52 17.02 -1.14 1.49
C TYR A 52 17.92 0.01 1.10
N TYR A 53 19.01 -0.32 0.43
CA TYR A 53 19.88 0.64 -0.18
C TYR A 53 19.87 0.40 -1.68
N ALA A 54 19.86 1.47 -2.45
CA ALA A 54 19.91 1.42 -3.91
C ALA A 54 21.02 2.31 -4.44
N VAL A 55 21.59 1.95 -5.59
CA VAL A 55 22.56 2.80 -6.28
C VAL A 55 21.84 3.56 -7.40
N VAL A 56 21.68 4.86 -7.23
CA VAL A 56 21.03 5.75 -8.20
C VAL A 56 22.04 6.79 -8.66
N ASN A 57 22.25 6.91 -9.97
CA ASN A 57 23.25 7.81 -10.57
C ASN A 57 24.70 7.60 -10.08
N GLY A 58 25.03 6.40 -9.58
CA GLY A 58 26.36 6.07 -9.04
C GLY A 58 26.51 6.32 -7.54
N ASP A 59 25.53 6.96 -6.91
CA ASP A 59 25.50 7.19 -5.48
C ASP A 59 24.58 6.21 -4.76
N ARG A 60 25.01 5.77 -3.57
CA ARG A 60 24.17 4.94 -2.68
C ARG A 60 23.16 5.83 -1.96
N ILE A 61 21.89 5.49 -2.11
CA ILE A 61 20.78 6.10 -1.38
C ILE A 61 20.16 5.08 -0.42
N GLY A 62 19.77 5.51 0.78
CA GLY A 62 19.07 4.69 1.78
C GLY A 62 19.47 4.99 3.23
N PRO A 63 18.85 4.31 4.21
CA PRO A 63 17.88 3.21 4.05
C PRO A 63 16.54 3.70 3.50
N LEU A 64 16.00 2.96 2.52
CA LEU A 64 14.77 3.25 1.79
C LEU A 64 13.65 2.34 2.26
N THR A 65 12.51 2.95 2.54
CA THR A 65 11.28 2.20 2.81
C THR A 65 10.65 1.63 1.54
N ASN A 66 9.75 0.65 1.66
CA ASN A 66 8.97 0.15 0.52
C ASN A 66 8.22 1.26 -0.23
N ALA A 67 7.69 2.25 0.49
CA ALA A 67 7.00 3.39 -0.10
C ALA A 67 7.97 4.30 -0.88
N GLU A 68 9.19 4.52 -0.38
CA GLU A 68 10.21 5.29 -1.09
C GLU A 68 10.77 4.55 -2.30
N MET A 69 10.99 3.24 -2.18
CA MET A 69 11.35 2.40 -3.32
C MET A 69 10.28 2.48 -4.41
N LEU A 70 9.00 2.41 -4.06
CA LEU A 70 7.90 2.56 -5.02
C LEU A 70 7.96 3.90 -5.76
N LYS A 71 8.17 5.02 -5.04
CA LYS A 71 8.35 6.33 -5.66
C LYS A 71 9.56 6.38 -6.59
N LEU A 72 10.67 5.75 -6.22
CA LEU A 72 11.88 5.73 -7.04
C LEU A 72 11.73 4.86 -8.28
N VAL A 73 10.99 3.75 -8.19
CA VAL A 73 10.61 2.91 -9.33
C VAL A 73 9.66 3.67 -10.26
N GLU A 74 8.65 4.37 -9.71
CA GLU A 74 7.72 5.21 -10.47
C GLU A 74 8.44 6.33 -11.23
N ASN A 75 9.40 6.99 -10.56
CA ASN A 75 10.25 8.02 -11.15
C ASN A 75 11.34 7.46 -12.10
N LYS A 76 11.39 6.14 -12.32
CA LYS A 76 12.40 5.42 -13.14
C LYS A 76 13.85 5.58 -12.64
N SER A 77 14.05 6.06 -11.41
CA SER A 77 15.36 6.14 -10.76
C SER A 77 15.88 4.75 -10.36
N ILE A 78 14.97 3.85 -9.99
CA ILE A 78 15.25 2.42 -9.82
C ILE A 78 14.68 1.67 -11.02
N ASN A 79 15.52 0.88 -11.67
CA ASN A 79 15.15 -0.01 -12.77
C ASN A 79 15.65 -1.43 -12.49
N ARG A 80 15.35 -2.37 -13.37
CA ARG A 80 15.72 -3.79 -13.23
C ARG A 80 17.23 -4.04 -13.05
N TYR A 81 18.07 -3.14 -13.55
CA TYR A 81 19.53 -3.21 -13.48
C TYR A 81 20.12 -2.41 -12.30
N THR A 82 19.29 -1.74 -11.51
CA THR A 82 19.75 -0.97 -10.35
C THR A 82 20.28 -1.92 -9.27
N TYR A 83 21.51 -1.66 -8.81
CA TYR A 83 22.06 -2.40 -7.68
C TYR A 83 21.37 -2.01 -6.39
N MET A 84 20.93 -3.02 -5.65
CA MET A 84 20.21 -2.91 -4.41
C MET A 84 20.80 -3.87 -3.38
N TRP A 85 20.73 -3.48 -2.11
CA TRP A 85 21.24 -4.27 -1.00
C TRP A 85 20.37 -4.05 0.23
N LYS A 86 20.23 -5.09 1.06
CA LYS A 86 19.56 -5.00 2.35
C LYS A 86 20.37 -5.76 3.41
N PRO A 87 20.25 -5.40 4.69
CA PRO A 87 20.82 -6.17 5.79
C PRO A 87 20.46 -7.65 5.70
N GLY A 88 21.46 -8.50 5.77
CA GLY A 88 21.33 -9.95 5.58
C GLY A 88 21.69 -10.46 4.18
N MET A 89 21.93 -9.57 3.20
CA MET A 89 22.51 -9.97 1.91
C MET A 89 24.04 -9.99 1.96
N ALA A 90 24.62 -11.02 1.33
CA ALA A 90 26.07 -11.17 1.23
C ALA A 90 26.72 -10.10 0.32
N ASN A 91 26.06 -9.73 -0.78
CA ASN A 91 26.55 -8.77 -1.76
C ASN A 91 25.38 -7.95 -2.32
N TRP A 92 25.71 -6.87 -3.03
CA TRP A 92 24.74 -6.10 -3.83
C TRP A 92 24.15 -6.99 -4.93
N GLN A 93 22.84 -6.92 -5.13
CA GLN A 93 22.12 -7.64 -6.18
C GLN A 93 21.37 -6.67 -7.07
N ILE A 94 21.13 -7.02 -8.32
CA ILE A 94 20.30 -6.18 -9.21
C ILE A 94 18.83 -6.29 -8.80
N ALA A 95 18.07 -5.22 -9.01
CA ALA A 95 16.66 -5.15 -8.62
C ALA A 95 15.79 -6.27 -9.25
N GLU A 96 16.17 -6.77 -10.43
CA GLU A 96 15.55 -7.92 -11.09
C GLU A 96 15.65 -9.22 -10.27
N GLU A 97 16.76 -9.42 -9.57
CA GLU A 97 17.00 -10.60 -8.73
C GLU A 97 16.26 -10.49 -7.38
N LEU A 98 15.69 -9.33 -7.09
CA LEU A 98 14.97 -9.05 -5.86
C LEU A 98 13.46 -9.24 -6.08
N PRO A 99 12.87 -10.35 -5.61
CA PRO A 99 11.44 -10.62 -5.82
C PRO A 99 10.53 -9.58 -5.15
N GLU A 100 11.02 -8.94 -4.09
CA GLU A 100 10.42 -7.78 -3.44
C GLU A 100 10.29 -6.56 -4.36
N VAL A 101 11.30 -6.26 -5.18
CA VAL A 101 11.20 -5.15 -6.14
C VAL A 101 10.27 -5.51 -7.30
N LEU A 102 10.32 -6.76 -7.77
CA LEU A 102 9.39 -7.25 -8.79
C LEU A 102 7.92 -7.10 -8.34
N LYS A 103 7.63 -7.40 -7.07
CA LYS A 103 6.30 -7.19 -6.47
C LYS A 103 5.91 -5.71 -6.44
N LEU A 104 6.83 -4.81 -6.10
CA LEU A 104 6.57 -3.36 -6.11
C LEU A 104 6.26 -2.85 -7.52
N VAL A 105 7.00 -3.31 -8.53
CA VAL A 105 6.73 -2.96 -9.94
C VAL A 105 5.37 -3.50 -10.38
N ALA A 106 5.01 -4.72 -10.00
CA ALA A 106 3.71 -5.33 -10.35
C ALA A 106 2.51 -4.66 -9.65
N LEU A 107 2.73 -3.97 -8.53
CA LEU A 107 1.72 -3.19 -7.83
C LEU A 107 1.47 -1.82 -8.47
N LEU A 108 2.36 -1.35 -9.36
CA LEU A 108 2.09 -0.14 -10.13
C LEU A 108 0.99 -0.46 -11.15
N PRO A 109 -0.09 0.35 -11.20
CA PRO A 109 -1.13 0.16 -12.20
C PRO A 109 -0.48 0.18 -13.60
N PRO A 110 -0.87 -0.73 -14.51
CA PRO A 110 -0.30 -0.76 -15.83
C PRO A 110 -0.48 0.62 -16.48
N PRO A 111 0.55 1.18 -17.13
CA PRO A 111 0.43 2.47 -17.77
C PRO A 111 -0.71 2.41 -18.78
N ILE A 112 -1.62 3.39 -18.71
CA ILE A 112 -2.66 3.56 -19.71
C ILE A 112 -1.98 3.55 -21.09
N PRO A 113 -2.38 2.64 -21.99
CA PRO A 113 -1.81 2.62 -23.33
C PRO A 113 -2.02 4.00 -23.94
N LYS A 114 -0.95 4.63 -24.43
CA LYS A 114 -1.10 5.84 -25.24
C LYS A 114 -1.78 5.41 -26.53
N THR A 115 -3.09 5.59 -26.62
CA THR A 115 -3.78 5.55 -27.90
C THR A 115 -3.33 6.80 -28.65
N ASN A 116 -2.33 6.65 -29.52
CA ASN A 116 -2.03 7.65 -30.53
C ASN A 116 -3.26 7.72 -31.46
N HIS A 117 -4.22 8.58 -31.13
CA HIS A 117 -5.25 9.01 -32.06
C HIS A 117 -4.59 9.96 -33.05
N GLU A 118 -3.92 9.38 -34.04
CA GLU A 118 -3.60 10.06 -35.29
C GLU A 118 -4.83 9.91 -36.20
N SER A 119 -5.63 10.96 -36.28
CA SER A 119 -6.65 11.19 -37.32
C SER A 119 -6.94 12.68 -37.43
#